data_AF-A0A1V1NYR7-F1
#
_entry.id   AF-A0A1V1NYR7-F1
#
_cell.length_a   1.000
_cell.length_b   1.000
_cell.length_c   1.000
_cell.angle_alpha   90.00
_cell.angle_beta   90.00
_cell.angle_gamma   90.00
#
_symmetry.space_group_name_H-M   'P 1'
#
loop_
_entity.id
_entity.type
_entity.pdbx_description
1 polymer ?
#
loop_
_entity_poly.entity_id
_entity_poly.type
_entity_poly.pdbx_seq_one_letter_code
_entity_poly.pdbx_strand_id
1 'polypeptide(L)'
;YDRKSLISYMKHSLEKAGASHLMTEGLIETLTDHCAGNLRILNNLSSELLEVGAQKEVTQLDEKLYLEVFSTYRTSTKKRY
;
A
#
# COMPACT_ATOMS: atom_id res chain seq x y z
N TYR A 1 -15.84 5.88 0.28
CA TYR A 1 -15.24 7.01 -0.45
C TYR A 1 -15.17 6.66 -1.91
N ASP A 2 -15.32 7.64 -2.81
CA ASP A 2 -15.06 7.42 -4.23
C ASP A 2 -13.55 7.29 -4.50
N ARG A 3 -13.21 6.71 -5.66
CA ARG A 3 -11.83 6.45 -6.08
C ARG A 3 -10.97 7.71 -6.09
N LYS A 4 -11.50 8.84 -6.59
CA LYS A 4 -10.73 10.07 -6.72
C LYS A 4 -10.39 10.68 -5.37
N SER A 5 -11.35 10.68 -4.43
CA SER A 5 -11.11 11.12 -3.06
C SER A 5 -10.07 10.27 -2.33
N LEU A 6 -10.05 8.95 -2.55
CA LEU A 6 -9.05 8.06 -1.96
C LEU A 6 -7.63 8.32 -2.50
N ILE A 7 -7.49 8.47 -3.82
CA ILE A 7 -6.20 8.84 -4.44
C ILE A 7 -5.72 10.19 -3.92
N SER A 8 -6.63 11.18 -3.86
CA SER A 8 -6.29 12.51 -3.33
C SER A 8 -5.88 12.45 -1.87
N TYR A 9 -6.56 11.65 -1.04
CA TYR A 9 -6.20 11.43 0.35
C TYR A 9 -4.80 10.82 0.48
N MET A 10 -4.50 9.79 -0.32
CA MET A 10 -3.20 9.12 -0.28
C MET A 10 -2.07 10.06 -0.69
N LYS A 11 -2.22 10.75 -1.83
CA LYS A 11 -1.24 11.74 -2.29
C LYS A 11 -1.01 12.84 -1.25
N HIS A 12 -2.09 13.36 -0.66
CA HIS A 12 -1.99 14.35 0.40
C HIS A 12 -1.24 13.83 1.64
N SER A 13 -1.51 12.58 2.05
CA SER A 13 -0.84 11.96 3.19
C SER A 13 0.66 11.80 2.94
N LEU A 14 1.06 11.37 1.73
CA LEU A 14 2.46 11.25 1.33
C LEU A 14 3.16 12.61 1.28
N GLU A 15 2.49 13.63 0.74
CA GLU A 15 3.01 15.01 0.72
C GLU A 15 3.21 15.56 2.15
N LYS A 16 2.23 15.35 3.04
CA LYS A 16 2.31 15.77 4.45
C LYS A 16 3.42 15.05 5.21
N ALA A 17 3.73 13.82 4.84
CA ALA A 17 4.86 13.06 5.38
C ALA A 17 6.21 13.45 4.77
N GLY A 18 6.25 14.30 3.74
CA GLY A 18 7.46 14.64 3.00
C GLY A 18 7.98 13.50 2.11
N ALA A 19 7.14 12.51 1.82
CA ALA A 19 7.48 11.26 1.15
C ALA A 19 6.67 11.07 -0.14
N SER A 20 6.47 12.15 -0.91
CA SER A 20 5.64 12.15 -2.12
C SER A 20 6.13 11.18 -3.22
N HIS A 21 7.43 10.85 -3.23
CA HIS A 21 8.03 9.90 -4.17
C HIS A 21 8.03 8.44 -3.67
N LEU A 22 7.57 8.19 -2.43
CA LEU A 22 7.69 6.90 -1.77
C LEU A 22 6.81 5.83 -2.41
N MET A 23 5.68 6.19 -3.00
CA MET A 23 4.80 5.26 -3.72
C MET A 23 4.67 5.67 -5.19
N THR A 24 4.70 4.69 -6.09
CA THR A 24 4.39 4.93 -7.51
C THR A 24 2.91 5.29 -7.69
N GLU A 25 2.57 6.01 -8.76
CA GLU A 25 1.16 6.31 -9.06
C GLU A 25 0.35 5.04 -9.27
N GLY A 26 0.91 4.05 -9.97
CA GLY A 26 0.23 2.76 -10.20
C GLY A 26 0.00 1.98 -8.90
N LEU A 27 0.88 2.08 -7.90
CA LEU A 27 0.65 1.51 -6.58
C LEU A 27 -0.52 2.20 -5.86
N ILE A 28 -0.59 3.53 -5.89
CA ILE A 28 -1.69 4.29 -5.27
C ILE A 28 -3.03 3.91 -5.90
N GLU A 29 -3.07 3.76 -7.22
CA GLU A 29 -4.25 3.29 -7.95
C GLU A 29 -4.65 1.87 -7.54
N THR A 30 -3.68 0.95 -7.51
CA THR A 30 -3.87 -0.44 -7.10
C THR A 30 -4.47 -0.53 -5.68
N LEU A 31 -3.88 0.18 -4.71
CA LEU A 31 -4.38 0.22 -3.34
C LEU A 31 -5.80 0.78 -3.25
N THR A 32 -6.10 1.79 -4.07
CA THR A 32 -7.42 2.40 -4.13
C THR A 32 -8.46 1.42 -4.67
N ASP A 33 -8.15 0.70 -5.75
CA ASP A 33 -9.06 -0.29 -6.34
C ASP A 33 -9.29 -1.49 -5.40
N HIS A 34 -8.27 -1.89 -4.62
CA HIS A 34 -8.39 -3.01 -3.67
C HIS A 34 -9.05 -2.66 -2.34
N CYS A 35 -9.05 -1.39 -1.91
CA CYS A 35 -9.67 -1.00 -0.64
C CYS A 35 -11.20 -0.85 -0.71
N ALA A 36 -11.82 -1.01 -1.88
CA ALA A 36 -13.27 -0.98 -2.09
C ALA A 36 -13.98 0.23 -1.43
N GLY A 37 -13.35 1.41 -1.46
CA GLY A 37 -13.91 2.61 -0.86
C GLY A 37 -13.68 2.76 0.65
N ASN A 38 -12.95 1.82 1.29
CA ASN A 38 -12.72 1.76 2.73
C ASN A 38 -11.32 2.29 3.10
N LEU A 39 -11.31 3.47 3.71
CA LEU A 39 -10.08 4.17 4.13
C LEU A 39 -9.28 3.40 5.19
N ARG A 40 -9.94 2.58 6.03
CA ARG A 40 -9.24 1.72 7.01
C ARG A 40 -8.45 0.64 6.29
N ILE A 41 -9.03 0.01 5.27
CA ILE A 41 -8.34 -1.01 4.48
C ILE A 41 -7.17 -0.38 3.72
N LEU A 42 -7.38 0.80 3.11
CA LEU A 42 -6.33 1.54 2.42
C LEU A 42 -5.11 1.80 3.31
N ASN A 43 -5.32 2.33 4.52
CA ASN A 43 -4.24 2.61 5.46
C ASN A 43 -3.57 1.34 5.99
N ASN A 44 -4.33 0.26 6.21
CA ASN A 44 -3.74 -1.02 6.63
C ASN A 44 -2.82 -1.60 5.56
N LEU A 45 -3.27 -1.67 4.30
CA LEU A 45 -2.47 -2.15 3.17
C LEU A 45 -1.19 -1.30 2.99
N SER A 46 -1.34 0.01 3.12
CA SER A 46 -0.20 0.95 3.03
C SER A 46 0.79 0.77 4.17
N SER A 47 0.30 0.60 5.40
CA SER A 47 1.14 0.36 6.58
C SER A 47 1.94 -0.94 6.46
N GLU A 48 1.31 -1.99 5.95
CA GLU A 48 1.98 -3.28 5.73
C GLU A 48 3.05 -3.19 4.64
N LEU A 49 2.78 -2.46 3.56
CA LEU A 49 3.82 -2.19 2.55
C LEU A 49 4.97 -1.35 3.07
N LEU A 50 4.69 -0.36 3.92
CA LEU A 50 5.74 0.45 4.55
C LEU A 50 6.62 -0.40 5.45
N GLU A 51 6.03 -1.31 6.22
CA GLU A 51 6.78 -2.24 7.08
C GLU A 51 7.69 -3.16 6.25
N VAL A 52 7.14 -3.81 5.21
CA VAL A 52 7.93 -4.69 4.34
C VAL A 52 8.97 -3.89 3.55
N GLY A 53 8.61 -2.69 3.10
CA GLY A 53 9.52 -1.81 2.37
C GLY A 53 10.71 -1.38 3.22
N ALA A 54 10.47 -1.08 4.50
CA ALA A 54 11.51 -0.80 5.47
C ALA A 54 12.41 -2.03 5.72
N GLN A 55 11.82 -3.23 5.87
CA GLN A 55 12.58 -4.47 6.06
C GLN A 55 13.47 -4.82 4.85
N LYS A 56 13.04 -4.47 3.64
CA LYS A 56 13.78 -4.72 2.39
C LYS A 56 14.69 -3.57 1.97
N GLU A 57 14.72 -2.49 2.75
CA GLU A 57 15.51 -1.29 2.48
C GLU A 57 15.25 -0.69 1.08
N VAL A 58 14.00 -0.78 0.60
CA VAL A 58 13.61 -0.20 -0.69
C VAL A 58 13.33 1.29 -0.56
N THR A 59 13.77 2.05 -1.56
CA THR A 59 13.63 3.51 -1.59
C THR A 59 12.29 3.97 -2.18
N GLN A 60 11.58 3.07 -2.86
CA GLN A 60 10.27 3.31 -3.46
C GLN A 60 9.43 2.03 -3.41
N LEU A 61 8.16 2.18 -3.05
CA LEU A 61 7.14 1.14 -3.04
C LEU A 61 6.40 1.16 -4.38
N ASP A 62 6.36 0.03 -5.06
CA ASP A 62 5.74 -0.14 -6.37
C ASP A 62 4.73 -1.29 -6.38
N GLU A 63 4.03 -1.46 -7.50
CA GLU A 63 3.06 -2.54 -7.70
C GLU A 63 3.68 -3.93 -7.54
N LYS A 64 4.98 -4.10 -7.84
CA LYS A 64 5.67 -5.38 -7.66
C LYS A 64 5.78 -5.75 -6.20
N LEU A 65 6.17 -4.80 -5.34
CA LEU A 65 6.21 -5.03 -3.90
C LEU A 65 4.81 -5.36 -3.36
N TYR A 66 3.76 -4.65 -3.83
CA TYR A 66 2.38 -4.98 -3.50
C TYR A 66 2.03 -6.42 -3.87
N LEU A 67 2.33 -6.84 -5.10
CA LEU A 67 2.08 -8.20 -5.53
C LEU A 67 2.89 -9.20 -4.70
N GLU A 68 4.14 -8.92 -4.37
CA GLU A 68 4.95 -9.83 -3.55
C GLU A 68 4.36 -10.01 -2.14
N VAL A 69 3.95 -8.91 -1.50
CA VAL A 69 3.37 -8.92 -0.16
C VAL A 69 1.99 -9.59 -0.17
N PHE A 70 1.07 -9.14 -1.03
CA PHE A 70 -0.33 -9.56 -0.98
C PHE A 70 -0.67 -10.77 -1.86
N SER A 71 0.15 -11.14 -2.84
CA SER A 71 -0.05 -12.40 -3.58
C SER A 71 0.43 -13.60 -2.77
N THR A 72 1.44 -13.44 -1.91
CA THR A 72 1.91 -14.50 -1.00
C THR A 72 0.96 -14.78 0.16
N TYR A 73 0.11 -13.82 0.54
CA TYR A 73 -1.00 -14.03 1.50
C TYR A 73 -2.00 -15.09 1.06
N ARG A 74 -2.02 -15.52 -0.22
CA ARG A 74 -2.80 -16.69 -0.64
C ARG A 74 -2.16 -18.03 -0.19
N THR A 75 -0.93 -18.03 0.34
CA THR A 75 -0.19 -19.26 0.65
C THR A 75 0.47 -19.34 2.03
N SER A 76 0.44 -18.30 2.87
CA SER A 76 1.06 -18.37 4.21
C SER A 76 0.08 -18.20 5.38
N THR A 77 -0.89 -19.11 5.49
CA THR A 77 -1.24 -19.61 6.83
C THR A 77 -0.07 -20.44 7.36
N LYS A 78 0.99 -19.79 7.86
CA LYS A 78 1.93 -20.48 8.77
C LYS A 78 1.21 -20.66 10.11
N LYS A 79 0.49 -21.77 10.20
CA LYS A 79 0.01 -22.38 11.44
C LYS A 79 1.21 -22.51 12.38
N ARG A 80 1.25 -21.69 13.42
CA ARG A 80 2.19 -21.86 14.55
C ARG A 80 1.66 -23.05 15.34
N TYR A 81 2.43 -24.14 15.33
CA TYR A 81 2.20 -25.36 16.12
C TYR A 81 2.37 -25.06 17.62
#